data_AF-A0A7C5WRC6-F1
#
_entry.id   AF-A0A7C5WRC6-F1
#
_cell.length_a   1.000
_cell.length_b   1.000
_cell.length_c   1.000
_cell.angle_alpha   90.00
_cell.angle_beta   90.00
_cell.angle_gamma   90.00
#
_symmetry.space_group_name_H-M   'P 1'
#
loop_
_entity.id
_entity.type
_entity.pdbx_description
1 polymer ?
#
loop_
_entity_poly.entity_id
_entity_poly.type
_entity_poly.pdbx_seq_one_letter_code
_entity_poly.pdbx_strand_id
1 'polypeptide(L)'
;MSSEATSGRSIREILSLSKLERIIMEYFIRHISAGEIIAALDIKEEIKKRAKQGETDIISELDDTIILREVNIAMALLASKGFLEYKSGVYKLAPWIIEIIRSKKKGLYPGQPKSLKELLE
;
A
#
# COMPACT_ATOMS: atom_id res chain seq x y z
N MET A 1 -27.76 -5.48 7.71
CA MET A 1 -26.48 -5.28 8.42
C MET A 1 -25.81 -6.64 8.50
N SER A 2 -24.88 -6.92 7.60
CA SER A 2 -24.19 -8.20 7.54
C SER A 2 -22.71 -7.94 7.80
N SER A 3 -22.29 -8.12 9.05
CA SER A 3 -20.87 -8.24 9.40
C SER A 3 -20.43 -9.67 9.07
N GLU A 4 -20.09 -9.91 7.80
CA GLU A 4 -19.53 -11.19 7.39
C GLU A 4 -18.00 -11.13 7.38
N ALA A 5 -17.41 -12.02 8.18
CA ALA A 5 -16.05 -12.57 8.08
C ALA A 5 -14.84 -11.64 8.34
N THR A 6 -14.64 -11.23 9.60
CA THR A 6 -13.28 -11.05 10.15
C THR A 6 -12.75 -12.36 10.73
N SER A 7 -12.66 -13.39 9.89
CA SER A 7 -11.98 -14.65 10.23
C SER A 7 -10.90 -14.92 9.19
N GLY A 8 -9.63 -14.82 9.60
CA GLY A 8 -8.49 -15.37 8.87
C GLY A 8 -7.50 -14.40 8.23
N ARG A 9 -7.78 -13.09 8.15
CA ARG A 9 -6.87 -12.17 7.47
C ARG A 9 -5.61 -11.86 8.29
N SER A 10 -4.44 -12.01 7.68
CA SER A 10 -3.14 -11.79 8.32
C SER A 10 -2.33 -10.75 7.57
N ILE A 11 -1.55 -9.95 8.30
CA ILE A 11 -0.60 -9.02 7.69
C ILE A 11 0.47 -9.74 6.85
N ARG A 12 0.68 -11.04 7.08
CA ARG A 12 1.52 -11.90 6.24
C ARG A 12 1.01 -12.00 4.80
N GLU A 13 -0.26 -11.76 4.53
CA GLU A 13 -0.78 -11.71 3.16
C GLU A 13 -0.13 -10.60 2.33
N ILE A 14 0.31 -9.51 2.97
CA ILE A 14 1.04 -8.43 2.29
C ILE A 14 2.37 -8.94 1.71
N LEU A 15 2.99 -9.96 2.33
CA LEU A 15 4.23 -10.56 1.82
C LEU A 15 4.04 -11.33 0.52
N SER A 16 2.82 -11.81 0.25
CA SER A 16 2.47 -12.54 -0.96
C SER A 16 2.19 -11.65 -2.17
N LEU A 17 2.08 -10.33 -1.94
CA LEU A 17 1.82 -9.35 -2.99
C LEU A 17 3.05 -9.16 -3.91
N SER A 18 2.79 -8.66 -5.12
CA SER A 18 3.84 -8.28 -6.07
C SER A 18 4.74 -7.17 -5.50
N LYS A 19 5.90 -6.91 -6.12
CA LYS A 19 6.79 -5.81 -5.68
C LYS A 19 6.09 -4.45 -5.72
N LEU A 20 5.37 -4.17 -6.81
CA LEU A 20 4.59 -2.93 -6.95
C LEU A 20 3.52 -2.81 -5.86
N GLU A 21 2.70 -3.85 -5.66
CA GLU A 21 1.68 -3.84 -4.62
C GLU A 21 2.28 -3.66 -3.22
N ARG A 22 3.44 -4.25 -2.93
CA ARG A 22 4.14 -4.05 -1.64
C ARG A 22 4.62 -2.61 -1.44
N ILE A 23 5.14 -1.97 -2.49
CA ILE A 23 5.52 -0.53 -2.43
C ILE A 23 4.30 0.33 -2.14
N ILE A 24 3.17 0.04 -2.79
CA ILE A 24 1.89 0.73 -2.53
C ILE A 24 1.46 0.51 -1.07
N MET A 25 1.51 -0.73 -0.57
CA MET A 25 1.17 -1.01 0.83
C MET A 25 2.11 -0.31 1.81
N GLU A 26 3.42 -0.27 1.55
CA GLU A 26 4.41 0.50 2.34
C GLU A 26 4.07 2.00 2.40
N TYR A 27 3.60 2.56 1.29
CA TYR A 27 3.14 3.94 1.24
C TYR A 27 1.92 4.15 2.14
N PHE A 28 0.88 3.33 2.01
CA PHE A 28 -0.35 3.47 2.80
C PHE A 28 -0.17 3.08 4.27
N ILE A 29 0.77 2.22 4.62
CA ILE A 29 1.16 1.93 6.01
C ILE A 29 1.76 3.17 6.69
N ARG A 30 2.53 3.97 5.96
CA ARG A 30 3.10 5.23 6.49
C ARG A 30 2.05 6.32 6.58
N HIS A 31 1.21 6.48 5.57
CA HIS A 31 0.31 7.64 5.44
C HIS A 31 -1.13 7.37 5.90
N ILE A 32 -1.56 6.11 6.04
CA ILE A 32 -2.91 5.61 6.36
C ILE A 32 -3.98 5.96 5.30
N SER A 33 -3.93 7.16 4.73
CA SER A 33 -4.89 7.71 3.79
C SER A 33 -4.18 8.69 2.86
N ALA A 34 -4.53 8.67 1.57
CA ALA A 34 -4.03 9.62 0.59
C ALA A 34 -5.01 9.81 -0.57
N GLY A 35 -5.03 11.02 -1.14
CA GLY A 35 -5.77 11.26 -2.39
C GLY A 35 -5.14 10.49 -3.53
N GLU A 36 -5.96 9.95 -4.43
CA GLU A 36 -5.56 9.07 -5.54
C GLU A 36 -4.42 9.66 -6.38
N ILE A 37 -4.57 10.91 -6.81
CA ILE A 37 -3.56 11.59 -7.65
C ILE A 37 -2.23 11.74 -6.89
N ILE A 38 -2.30 12.15 -5.63
CA ILE A 38 -1.10 12.37 -4.81
C ILE A 38 -0.39 11.05 -4.52
N ALA A 39 -1.15 10.01 -4.14
CA ALA A 39 -0.62 8.68 -3.90
C ALA A 39 0.08 8.14 -5.16
N ALA A 40 -0.55 8.26 -6.33
CA ALA A 40 0.02 7.79 -7.58
C ALA A 40 1.33 8.50 -7.93
N LEU A 41 1.40 9.83 -7.74
CA LEU A 41 2.61 10.62 -7.99
C LEU A 41 3.74 10.27 -7.02
N ASP A 42 3.44 10.18 -5.72
CA ASP A 42 4.44 9.84 -4.70
C ASP A 42 5.02 8.44 -4.94
N ILE A 43 4.14 7.48 -5.27
CA ILE A 43 4.53 6.09 -5.53
C ILE A 43 5.35 6.00 -6.83
N LYS A 44 4.99 6.76 -7.88
CA LYS A 44 5.79 6.85 -9.11
C LYS A 44 7.23 7.30 -8.81
N GLU A 45 7.39 8.36 -8.03
CA GLU A 45 8.73 8.87 -7.67
C GLU A 45 9.52 7.86 -6.82
N GLU A 46 8.86 7.16 -5.89
CA GLU A 46 9.49 6.08 -5.13
C GLU A 46 9.94 4.91 -6.03
N ILE A 47 9.15 4.51 -7.02
CA ILE A 47 9.52 3.47 -7.99
C ILE A 47 10.74 3.90 -8.81
N LYS A 48 10.74 5.13 -9.33
CA LYS A 48 11.89 5.66 -10.09
C LYS A 48 13.15 5.74 -9.23
N LYS A 49 13.00 6.09 -7.95
CA LYS A 49 14.10 6.11 -7.00
C LYS A 49 14.69 4.71 -6.76
N ARG A 50 13.85 3.69 -6.54
CA ARG A 50 14.30 2.30 -6.36
C ARG A 50 14.92 1.70 -7.62
N ALA A 51 14.36 2.01 -8.79
CA ALA A 51 14.94 1.62 -10.07
C ALA A 51 16.35 2.20 -10.26
N LYS A 52 16.57 3.47 -9.89
CA LYS A 52 17.92 4.09 -9.87
C LYS A 52 18.88 3.42 -8.88
N GLN A 53 18.36 2.74 -7.86
CA GLN A 53 19.14 1.99 -6.87
C GLN A 53 19.37 0.52 -7.27
N GLY A 54 18.86 0.08 -8.43
CA GLY A 54 19.07 -1.26 -8.98
C GLY A 54 17.88 -2.20 -8.87
N GLU A 55 16.73 -1.77 -8.32
CA GLU A 55 15.49 -2.56 -8.31
C GLU A 55 14.72 -2.35 -9.62
N THR A 56 15.11 -3.07 -10.68
CA THR A 56 14.57 -2.87 -12.04
C THR A 56 13.36 -3.74 -12.37
N ASP A 57 13.00 -4.70 -11.53
CA ASP A 57 11.92 -5.66 -11.76
C ASP A 57 10.60 -5.27 -11.05
N ILE A 58 10.41 -3.98 -10.78
CA ILE A 58 9.18 -3.44 -10.17
C ILE A 58 8.08 -3.27 -11.23
N ILE A 59 8.44 -2.72 -12.39
CA ILE A 59 7.56 -2.46 -13.54
C ILE A 59 8.34 -2.76 -14.82
N SER A 60 7.65 -3.19 -15.89
CA SER A 60 8.25 -3.54 -17.18
C SER A 60 8.94 -2.36 -17.89
N GLU A 61 8.49 -1.13 -17.67
CA GLU A 61 8.98 0.06 -18.34
C GLU A 61 8.96 1.28 -17.41
N LEU A 62 10.00 2.12 -17.51
CA LEU A 62 10.18 3.30 -16.65
C LEU A 62 9.65 4.60 -17.29
N ASP A 63 8.70 4.48 -18.21
CA ASP A 63 7.94 5.61 -18.73
C ASP A 63 6.93 6.09 -17.68
N ASP A 64 6.85 7.41 -17.49
CA ASP A 64 6.02 8.02 -16.44
C ASP A 64 4.52 7.67 -16.61
N THR A 65 4.04 7.60 -17.85
CA THR A 65 2.63 7.27 -18.15
C THR A 65 2.35 5.81 -17.82
N ILE A 66 3.27 4.92 -18.17
CA ILE A 66 3.16 3.49 -17.89
C ILE A 66 3.20 3.23 -16.38
N ILE A 67 4.15 3.84 -15.66
CA ILE A 67 4.22 3.71 -14.20
C ILE A 67 2.91 4.15 -13.56
N LEU A 68 2.39 5.33 -13.92
CA LEU A 68 1.14 5.83 -13.34
C LEU A 68 -0.04 4.91 -13.63
N ARG A 69 -0.14 4.38 -14.85
CA ARG A 69 -1.17 3.41 -15.23
C ARG A 69 -1.09 2.15 -14.37
N GLU A 70 0.09 1.55 -14.24
CA GLU A 70 0.31 0.33 -13.45
C GLU A 70 0.03 0.57 -11.96
N VAL A 71 0.46 1.71 -11.42
CA VAL A 71 0.18 2.11 -10.03
C VAL A 71 -1.33 2.23 -9.78
N ASN A 72 -2.06 2.89 -10.66
CA ASN A 72 -3.52 3.04 -10.54
C ASN A 72 -4.24 1.69 -10.61
N ILE A 73 -3.84 0.82 -11.54
CA ILE A 73 -4.37 -0.56 -11.65
C ILE A 73 -4.11 -1.31 -10.35
N ALA A 74 -2.87 -1.27 -9.84
CA ALA A 74 -2.50 -1.99 -8.62
C ALA A 74 -3.23 -1.45 -7.37
N MET A 75 -3.44 -0.13 -7.24
CA MET A 75 -4.25 0.46 -6.17
C MET A 75 -5.70 -0.03 -6.23
N ALA A 76 -6.31 -0.04 -7.42
CA ALA A 76 -7.67 -0.55 -7.61
C ALA A 76 -7.76 -2.06 -7.28
N LEU A 77 -6.76 -2.86 -7.67
CA LEU A 77 -6.68 -4.27 -7.32
C LEU A 77 -6.58 -4.47 -5.81
N LEU A 78 -5.72 -3.71 -5.12
CA LEU A 78 -5.60 -3.76 -3.67
C LEU A 78 -6.90 -3.35 -2.96
N ALA A 79 -7.65 -2.39 -3.52
CA ALA A 79 -8.97 -2.04 -3.03
C ALA A 79 -9.97 -3.19 -3.22
N SER A 80 -10.00 -3.82 -4.39
CA SER A 80 -10.88 -4.97 -4.66
C SER A 80 -10.58 -6.18 -3.76
N LYS A 81 -9.30 -6.40 -3.42
CA LYS A 81 -8.84 -7.44 -2.50
C LYS A 81 -9.11 -7.07 -1.02
N GLY A 82 -9.50 -5.82 -0.74
CA GLY A 82 -9.78 -5.33 0.60
C GLY A 82 -8.54 -5.03 1.44
N PHE A 83 -7.39 -4.73 0.81
CA PHE A 83 -6.23 -4.15 1.49
C PHE A 83 -6.35 -2.63 1.60
N LEU A 84 -7.01 -2.01 0.62
CA LEU A 84 -7.37 -0.60 0.62
C LEU A 84 -8.89 -0.44 0.58
N GLU A 85 -9.36 0.72 1.01
CA GLU A 85 -10.71 1.22 0.76
C GLU A 85 -10.62 2.46 -0.13
N TYR A 86 -11.48 2.54 -1.14
CA TYR A 86 -11.57 3.71 -2.02
C TYR A 86 -12.90 4.43 -1.82
N LYS A 87 -12.85 5.74 -1.54
CA LYS A 87 -14.05 6.57 -1.45
C LYS A 87 -13.75 8.00 -1.89
N SER A 88 -14.49 8.48 -2.89
CA SER A 88 -14.44 9.88 -3.35
C SER A 88 -13.03 10.38 -3.71
N GLY A 89 -12.27 9.61 -4.50
CA GLY A 89 -10.91 10.00 -4.92
C GLY A 89 -9.84 9.82 -3.85
N VAL A 90 -10.14 9.12 -2.76
CA VAL A 90 -9.21 8.88 -1.64
C VAL A 90 -9.10 7.39 -1.38
N TYR A 91 -7.86 6.90 -1.32
CA TYR A 91 -7.53 5.56 -0.86
C TYR A 91 -7.14 5.58 0.62
N LYS A 92 -7.56 4.56 1.36
CA LYS A 92 -7.25 4.36 2.78
C LYS A 92 -6.85 2.92 3.03
N LEU A 93 -6.03 2.67 4.06
CA LEU A 93 -5.84 1.31 4.54
C LEU A 93 -7.15 0.71 5.03
N ALA A 94 -7.33 -0.58 4.76
CA ALA A 94 -8.46 -1.32 5.29
C ALA A 94 -8.42 -1.35 6.84
N PRO A 95 -9.59 -1.25 7.51
CA PRO A 95 -9.68 -1.21 8.97
C PRO A 95 -8.96 -2.36 9.68
N TRP A 96 -9.03 -3.58 9.13
CA TRP A 96 -8.35 -4.74 9.71
C TRP A 96 -6.82 -4.59 9.75
N ILE A 97 -6.22 -3.90 8.77
CA ILE A 97 -4.78 -3.62 8.75
C ILE A 97 -4.45 -2.57 9.82
N ILE A 98 -5.28 -1.52 9.91
CA ILE A 98 -5.12 -0.45 10.90
C ILE A 98 -5.17 -1.02 12.32
N GLU A 99 -6.11 -1.94 12.59
CA GLU A 99 -6.25 -2.63 13.86
C GLU A 99 -5.02 -3.47 14.20
N ILE A 100 -4.50 -4.27 13.26
CA ILE A 100 -3.27 -5.05 13.45
C ILE A 100 -2.06 -4.15 13.73
N ILE A 101 -1.92 -3.04 12.99
CA ILE A 101 -0.82 -2.09 13.23
C ILE A 101 -0.95 -1.47 14.62
N ARG A 102 -2.18 -1.11 15.03
CA ARG A 102 -2.47 -0.53 16.35
C ARG A 102 -2.27 -1.53 17.49
N SER A 103 -2.48 -2.83 17.27
CA SER A 103 -2.22 -3.85 18.30
C SER A 103 -0.73 -4.16 18.44
N LYS A 104 0.04 -4.06 17.34
CA LYS A 104 1.49 -4.32 17.35
C LYS A 104 2.34 -3.14 17.81
N LYS A 105 1.98 -1.91 17.44
CA LYS A 105 2.64 -0.68 17.91
C LYS A 105 1.75 -0.06 19.00
N LYS A 106 2.32 0.37 20.14
CA LYS A 106 1.61 1.10 21.22
C LYS A 106 1.02 2.48 20.80
N GLY A 107 0.66 2.66 19.53
CA GLY A 107 0.15 3.88 18.92
C GLY A 107 0.42 3.95 17.41
N LEU A 108 -0.50 4.55 16.66
CA LEU A 108 -0.28 4.96 15.27
C LEU A 108 0.19 6.41 15.28
N TYR A 109 1.50 6.64 15.26
CA TYR A 109 2.05 7.99 15.08
C TYR A 109 2.08 8.33 13.57
N PRO A 110 1.39 9.39 13.13
CA PRO A 110 1.52 9.89 11.76
C PRO A 110 2.95 10.42 11.54
N GLY A 111 3.54 10.16 10.38
CA GLY A 111 4.84 10.74 9.98
C GLY A 111 6.10 9.99 10.43
N GLN A 112 5.99 8.93 11.24
CA GLN A 112 7.14 8.06 11.51
C GLN A 112 7.36 7.06 10.36
N PRO A 113 8.60 6.81 9.92
CA PRO A 113 8.90 5.73 8.99
C PRO A 113 8.44 4.41 9.62
N LYS A 114 7.55 3.70 8.94
CA LYS A 114 7.13 2.36 9.31
C LYS A 114 7.58 1.46 8.17
N SER A 115 8.66 0.72 8.36
CA SER A 115 9.03 -0.30 7.38
C SER A 115 8.04 -1.47 7.49
N LEU A 116 7.70 -2.10 6.36
CA LEU A 116 6.86 -3.30 6.38
C LEU A 116 7.49 -4.40 7.26
N LYS A 117 8.82 -4.47 7.30
CA LYS A 117 9.59 -5.39 8.16
C LYS A 117 9.25 -5.24 9.65
N GLU A 118 9.19 -4.02 10.16
CA GLU A 118 8.83 -3.75 11.57
C GLU A 118 7.40 -4.17 11.94
N LEU A 119 6.52 -4.36 10.97
CA LEU A 119 5.14 -4.82 11.22
C LEU A 119 5.00 -6.34 11.14
N LEU A 120 6.02 -7.03 10.64
CA LEU A 120 6.02 -8.48 10.41
C LEU A 120 6.72 -9.27 11.53
N GLU A 121 7.62 -8.63 12.27
CA GLU A 121 8.13 -9.10 13.57
C GLU A 121 7.07 -8.93 14.68
#